data_AF-A0A7J2U9E5-F1
#
_entry.id   AF-A0A7J2U9E5-F1
#
_cell.length_a   1.000
_cell.length_b   1.000
_cell.length_c   1.000
_cell.angle_alpha   90.00
_cell.angle_beta   90.00
_cell.angle_gamma   90.00
#
_symmetry.space_group_name_H-M   'P 1'
#
loop_
_entity.id
_entity.type
_entity.pdbx_description
1 polymer ?
#
loop_
_entity_poly.entity_id
_entity_poly.type
_entity_poly.pdbx_seq_one_letter_code
_entity_poly.pdbx_strand_id
1 'polypeptide(L)'
;MIFTSEDRLVDEAHKMLGVLSRTRGKAHDVVVGEWVRCWIKLDRYHLAFNPAPVVGSHTADILFLEPECDDMPILRPVGVAEIENSRDKWFEKLESLIEYIKEYQLRFALLCVRVYQNSRYDVKSFDQLKEKVISLSKDIPNVNWILYRLDESPWGKDKYLITFKPDPEAEIYAYRFIFGGEGIIIKNGEVTLRSNHATGLK
;
A
#
# COMPACT_ATOMS: atom_id res chain seq x y z
N MET A 1 -23.08 -11.59 0.01
CA MET A 1 -21.75 -11.43 -0.63
C MET A 1 -20.73 -11.75 0.46
N ILE A 2 -19.93 -12.80 0.31
CA ILE A 2 -18.89 -13.16 1.30
C ILE A 2 -17.65 -12.37 0.91
N PHE A 3 -17.21 -11.44 1.75
CA PHE A 3 -15.99 -10.66 1.52
C PHE A 3 -14.77 -11.54 1.84
N THR A 4 -13.79 -11.55 0.93
CA THR A 4 -12.51 -12.24 1.15
C THR A 4 -11.63 -11.44 2.12
N SER A 5 -10.56 -12.04 2.67
CA SER A 5 -9.66 -11.30 3.58
C SER A 5 -8.93 -10.17 2.86
N GLU A 6 -8.73 -10.28 1.56
CA GLU A 6 -8.18 -9.26 0.67
C GLU A 6 -9.11 -8.05 0.53
N ASP A 7 -10.41 -8.29 0.33
CA ASP A 7 -11.40 -7.21 0.24
C ASP A 7 -11.47 -6.45 1.57
N ARG A 8 -11.50 -7.19 2.68
CA ARG A 8 -11.49 -6.61 4.03
C ARG A 8 -10.19 -5.85 4.31
N LEU A 9 -9.04 -6.35 3.85
CA LEU A 9 -7.75 -5.67 3.98
C LEU A 9 -7.77 -4.32 3.25
N VAL A 10 -8.28 -4.29 2.01
CA VAL A 10 -8.43 -3.03 1.25
C VAL A 10 -9.40 -2.08 1.94
N ASP A 11 -10.52 -2.56 2.47
CA ASP A 11 -11.48 -1.73 3.21
C ASP A 11 -10.88 -1.14 4.50
N GLU A 12 -10.13 -1.94 5.27
CA GLU A 12 -9.41 -1.45 6.44
C GLU A 12 -8.30 -0.46 6.05
N ALA A 13 -7.61 -0.68 4.93
CA ALA A 13 -6.61 0.24 4.42
C ALA A 13 -7.22 1.60 4.05
N HIS A 14 -8.45 1.64 3.52
CA HIS A 14 -9.13 2.92 3.30
C HIS A 14 -9.39 3.68 4.61
N LYS A 15 -9.70 2.98 5.70
CA LYS A 15 -9.83 3.61 7.03
C LYS A 15 -8.50 4.18 7.52
N MET A 16 -7.37 3.64 7.06
CA MET A 16 -6.02 4.12 7.38
C MET A 16 -5.73 5.52 6.80
N LEU A 17 -6.42 5.95 5.74
CA LEU A 17 -6.26 7.29 5.16
C LEU A 17 -6.55 8.43 6.16
N GLY A 18 -7.49 8.21 7.08
CA GLY A 18 -7.76 9.16 8.17
C GLY A 18 -6.56 9.36 9.11
N VAL A 19 -5.73 8.33 9.27
CA VAL A 19 -4.47 8.39 10.02
C VAL A 19 -3.39 9.03 9.16
N LEU A 20 -3.19 8.53 7.94
CA LEU A 20 -2.13 8.98 7.03
C LEU A 20 -2.25 10.45 6.61
N SER A 21 -3.46 10.99 6.56
CA SER A 21 -3.69 12.41 6.28
C SER A 21 -3.15 13.37 7.34
N ARG A 22 -2.82 12.85 8.52
CA ARG A 22 -2.15 13.60 9.60
C ARG A 22 -0.64 13.42 9.57
N THR A 23 -0.14 12.48 8.78
CA THR A 23 1.29 12.24 8.59
C THR A 23 1.86 13.23 7.58
N ARG A 24 3.05 13.76 7.87
CA ARG A 24 3.79 14.69 7.01
C ARG A 24 5.08 14.04 6.51
N GLY A 25 5.53 14.40 5.31
CA GLY A 25 6.81 13.94 4.76
C GLY A 25 6.77 12.56 4.08
N LYS A 26 7.89 11.82 4.14
CA LYS A 26 8.08 10.56 3.39
C LYS A 26 7.28 9.37 3.93
N ALA A 27 6.76 9.43 5.16
CA ALA A 27 5.72 8.55 5.72
C ALA A 27 5.85 7.02 5.49
N HIS A 28 7.00 6.50 5.03
CA HIS A 28 7.14 5.11 4.59
C HIS A 28 6.86 4.14 5.73
N ASP A 29 7.63 4.27 6.83
CA ASP A 29 7.45 3.45 8.04
C ASP A 29 6.04 3.57 8.63
N VAL A 30 5.41 4.75 8.50
CA VAL A 30 4.03 4.95 8.97
C VAL A 30 3.05 4.20 8.08
N VAL A 31 3.22 4.24 6.76
CA VAL A 31 2.40 3.47 5.81
C VAL A 31 2.59 1.96 6.03
N VAL A 32 3.83 1.51 6.23
CA VAL A 32 4.15 0.13 6.61
C VAL A 32 3.43 -0.27 7.89
N GLY A 33 3.56 0.53 8.95
CA GLY A 33 2.90 0.28 10.23
C GLY A 33 1.38 0.24 10.11
N GLU A 34 0.79 1.08 9.27
CA GLU A 34 -0.65 1.07 9.02
C GLU A 34 -1.11 -0.18 8.25
N TRP A 35 -0.36 -0.68 7.27
CA TRP A 35 -0.66 -1.95 6.61
C TRP A 35 -0.58 -3.14 7.57
N VAL A 36 0.45 -3.20 8.41
CA VAL A 36 0.57 -4.19 9.48
C VAL A 36 -0.63 -4.10 10.42
N ARG A 37 -1.00 -2.88 10.85
CA ARG A 37 -2.16 -2.63 11.72
C ARG A 37 -3.48 -3.07 11.09
N CYS A 38 -3.69 -2.81 9.80
CA CYS A 38 -4.88 -3.25 9.08
C CYS A 38 -4.96 -4.79 9.03
N TRP A 39 -3.85 -5.47 8.76
CA TRP A 39 -3.79 -6.94 8.71
C TRP A 39 -4.13 -7.60 10.05
N ILE A 40 -3.45 -7.20 11.14
CA ILE A 40 -3.68 -7.79 12.47
C ILE A 40 -5.09 -7.52 13.03
N LYS A 41 -5.81 -6.53 12.48
CA LYS A 41 -7.20 -6.25 12.86
C LYS A 41 -8.20 -7.20 12.22
N LEU A 42 -7.83 -7.91 11.15
CA LEU A 42 -8.75 -8.78 10.44
C LEU A 42 -9.13 -10.01 11.28
N ASP A 43 -8.19 -10.53 12.06
CA ASP A 43 -8.34 -11.62 13.03
C ASP A 43 -7.19 -11.56 14.07
N ARG A 44 -7.43 -12.08 15.28
CA ARG A 44 -6.46 -12.11 16.39
C ARG A 44 -5.19 -12.94 16.11
N TYR A 45 -5.23 -13.84 15.13
CA TYR A 45 -4.10 -14.72 14.80
C TYR A 45 -3.32 -14.28 13.55
N HIS A 46 -3.77 -13.23 12.87
CA HIS A 46 -3.00 -12.65 11.77
C HIS A 46 -1.70 -12.03 12.29
N LEU A 47 -0.60 -12.31 11.62
CA LEU A 47 0.72 -11.76 11.92
C LEU A 47 1.39 -11.23 10.66
N ALA A 48 2.41 -10.40 10.83
CA ALA A 48 3.20 -9.87 9.75
C ALA A 48 4.68 -9.82 10.13
N PHE A 49 5.57 -10.12 9.18
CA PHE A 49 7.00 -9.85 9.28
C PHE A 49 7.34 -8.56 8.53
N ASN A 50 8.05 -7.65 9.21
CA ASN A 50 8.62 -6.44 8.63
C ASN A 50 10.06 -6.24 9.16
N PRO A 51 11.09 -6.21 8.29
CA PRO A 51 11.01 -6.55 6.87
C PRO A 51 10.68 -8.04 6.65
N ALA A 52 10.24 -8.41 5.45
CA ALA A 52 10.08 -9.81 5.07
C ALA A 52 11.44 -10.54 5.04
N PRO A 53 11.49 -11.88 5.22
CA PRO A 53 12.70 -12.67 5.00
C PRO A 53 13.20 -12.53 3.56
N VAL A 54 14.53 -12.54 3.34
CA VAL A 54 15.13 -12.39 2.00
C VAL A 54 14.70 -13.53 1.08
N VAL A 55 14.24 -13.19 -0.14
CA VAL A 55 13.94 -14.13 -1.23
C VAL A 55 14.67 -13.67 -2.48
N GLY A 56 15.47 -14.55 -3.09
CA GLY A 56 16.39 -14.18 -4.17
C GLY A 56 17.36 -13.10 -3.71
N SER A 57 17.35 -11.94 -4.37
CA SER A 57 18.09 -10.73 -4.00
C SER A 57 17.23 -9.62 -3.38
N HIS A 58 15.98 -9.93 -3.02
CA HIS A 58 14.98 -8.95 -2.61
C HIS A 58 14.57 -9.12 -1.14
N THR A 59 14.12 -8.01 -0.56
CA THR A 59 13.56 -7.94 0.79
C THR A 59 12.31 -7.09 0.70
N ALA A 60 11.14 -7.75 0.68
CA ALA A 60 9.88 -7.04 0.66
C ALA A 60 9.62 -6.32 1.99
N ASP A 61 8.84 -5.25 1.94
CA ASP A 61 8.51 -4.51 3.15
C ASP A 61 7.74 -5.39 4.14
N ILE A 62 6.72 -6.14 3.71
CA ILE A 62 5.89 -6.93 4.63
C ILE A 62 5.59 -8.31 4.07
N LEU A 63 5.72 -9.35 4.89
CA LEU A 63 5.14 -10.67 4.64
C LEU A 63 3.95 -10.87 5.58
N PHE A 64 2.77 -11.15 5.03
CA PHE A 64 1.54 -11.40 5.76
C PHE A 64 1.35 -12.90 6.03
N LEU A 65 0.96 -13.22 7.26
CA LEU A 65 0.85 -14.58 7.78
C LEU A 65 -0.55 -14.84 8.34
N GLU A 66 -1.06 -16.03 8.08
CA GLU A 66 -2.27 -16.62 8.69
C GLU A 66 -1.89 -17.91 9.42
N PRO A 67 -2.61 -18.29 10.49
CA PRO A 67 -2.48 -19.62 11.07
C PRO A 67 -2.91 -20.70 10.06
N GLU A 68 -2.21 -21.83 10.06
CA GLU A 68 -2.59 -22.99 9.25
C GLU A 68 -3.80 -23.73 9.85
N CYS A 69 -3.97 -23.67 11.16
CA CYS A 69 -5.10 -24.23 11.90
C CYS A 69 -5.45 -23.31 13.08
N ASP A 70 -6.74 -23.23 13.45
CA ASP A 70 -7.26 -22.32 14.49
C ASP A 70 -6.57 -22.43 15.86
N ASP A 71 -5.98 -23.59 16.16
CA ASP A 71 -5.41 -23.93 17.47
C ASP A 71 -3.89 -24.17 17.45
N MET A 72 -3.19 -23.97 16.32
CA MET A 72 -1.74 -24.21 16.21
C MET A 72 -0.94 -22.93 15.92
N PRO A 73 0.29 -22.82 16.46
CA PRO A 73 1.18 -21.67 16.22
C PRO A 73 1.87 -21.71 14.85
N ILE A 74 1.52 -22.67 13.97
CA ILE A 74 2.12 -22.77 12.64
C ILE A 74 1.50 -21.69 11.76
N LEU A 75 2.34 -20.75 11.34
CA LEU A 75 1.96 -19.63 10.48
C LEU A 75 2.44 -19.92 9.07
N ARG A 76 1.56 -19.69 8.09
CA ARG A 76 1.91 -19.80 6.68
C ARG A 76 1.87 -18.42 5.99
N PRO A 77 2.79 -18.15 5.05
CA PRO A 77 2.69 -16.98 4.18
C PRO A 77 1.40 -17.00 3.37
N VAL A 78 0.69 -15.88 3.36
CA VAL A 78 -0.53 -15.71 2.56
C VAL A 78 -0.52 -14.48 1.68
N GLY A 79 0.33 -13.49 1.99
CA GLY A 79 0.54 -12.39 1.08
C GLY A 79 1.85 -11.67 1.35
N VAL A 80 2.19 -10.77 0.44
CA VAL A 80 3.39 -9.94 0.51
C VAL A 80 3.04 -8.51 0.10
N ALA A 81 3.68 -7.52 0.72
CA ALA A 81 3.55 -6.11 0.33
C ALA A 81 4.90 -5.45 0.08
N GLU A 82 4.88 -4.56 -0.91
CA GLU A 82 5.89 -3.55 -1.15
C GLU A 82 5.24 -2.17 -1.12
N ILE A 83 5.88 -1.23 -0.46
CA ILE A 83 5.44 0.15 -0.27
C ILE A 83 6.53 1.05 -0.84
N GLU A 84 6.18 1.88 -1.83
CA GLU A 84 7.17 2.69 -2.52
C GLU A 84 6.69 4.12 -2.75
N ASN A 85 7.58 5.04 -2.37
CA ASN A 85 7.35 6.47 -2.45
C ASN A 85 8.00 7.10 -3.69
N SER A 86 8.90 6.37 -4.35
CA SER A 86 9.65 6.80 -5.52
C SER A 86 9.19 6.07 -6.76
N ARG A 87 8.65 6.81 -7.73
CA ARG A 87 8.21 6.31 -9.03
C ARG A 87 9.26 5.44 -9.72
N ASP A 88 10.52 5.85 -9.64
CA ASP A 88 11.61 5.17 -10.35
C ASP A 88 11.88 3.74 -9.82
N LYS A 89 11.31 3.39 -8.66
CA LYS A 89 11.43 2.06 -8.04
C LYS A 89 10.15 1.21 -8.12
N TRP A 90 9.03 1.73 -8.63
CA TRP A 90 7.76 0.97 -8.63
C TRP A 90 7.86 -0.37 -9.35
N PHE A 91 8.55 -0.40 -10.50
CA PHE A 91 8.72 -1.62 -11.29
C PHE A 91 9.72 -2.59 -10.66
N GLU A 92 10.80 -2.09 -10.04
CA GLU A 92 11.73 -2.91 -9.23
C GLU A 92 10.98 -3.59 -8.08
N LYS A 93 10.10 -2.85 -7.40
CA LYS A 93 9.25 -3.37 -6.33
C LYS A 93 8.22 -4.37 -6.83
N LEU A 94 7.70 -4.18 -8.03
CA LEU A 94 6.84 -5.18 -8.68
C LEU A 94 7.61 -6.48 -8.97
N GLU A 95 8.87 -6.40 -9.40
CA GLU A 95 9.74 -7.58 -9.58
C GLU A 95 10.00 -8.30 -8.26
N SER A 96 10.25 -7.56 -7.17
CA SER A 96 10.36 -8.12 -5.82
C SER A 96 9.13 -8.95 -5.45
N LEU A 97 7.91 -8.43 -5.65
CA LEU A 97 6.68 -9.17 -5.38
C LEU A 97 6.59 -10.48 -6.18
N ILE A 98 7.05 -10.48 -7.44
CA ILE A 98 7.05 -11.68 -8.29
C ILE A 98 7.99 -12.76 -7.73
N GLU A 99 9.15 -12.39 -7.19
CA GLU A 99 10.07 -13.36 -6.57
C GLU A 99 9.44 -14.04 -5.35
N TYR A 100 8.74 -13.29 -4.49
CA TYR A 100 8.01 -13.87 -3.36
C TYR A 100 6.85 -14.79 -3.79
N ILE A 101 6.15 -14.45 -4.88
CA ILE A 101 5.09 -15.29 -5.44
C ILE A 101 5.66 -16.62 -5.97
N LYS A 102 6.89 -16.64 -6.49
CA LYS A 102 7.53 -17.89 -6.96
C LYS A 102 7.95 -18.78 -5.78
N GLU A 103 8.46 -18.17 -4.71
CA GLU A 103 8.94 -18.88 -3.53
C GLU A 103 7.80 -19.41 -2.65
N TYR A 104 6.73 -18.63 -2.48
CA TYR A 104 5.63 -18.95 -1.56
C TYR A 104 4.29 -19.10 -2.30
N GLN A 105 3.42 -19.98 -1.80
CA GLN A 105 2.04 -20.09 -2.26
C GLN A 105 1.17 -18.96 -1.71
N LEU A 106 1.37 -17.74 -2.21
CA LEU A 106 0.66 -16.55 -1.77
C LEU A 106 -0.75 -16.48 -2.38
N ARG A 107 -1.69 -15.94 -1.61
CA ARG A 107 -3.05 -15.62 -2.05
C ARG A 107 -3.14 -14.22 -2.65
N PHE A 108 -2.31 -13.29 -2.19
CA PHE A 108 -2.30 -11.94 -2.69
C PHE A 108 -0.89 -11.32 -2.70
N ALA A 109 -0.70 -10.33 -3.57
CA ALA A 109 0.48 -9.48 -3.62
C ALA A 109 0.05 -8.03 -3.68
N LEU A 110 0.64 -7.20 -2.83
CA LEU A 110 0.24 -5.82 -2.63
C LEU A 110 1.36 -4.87 -3.02
N LEU A 111 1.06 -3.92 -3.89
CA LEU A 111 1.94 -2.82 -4.22
C LEU A 111 1.26 -1.51 -3.83
N CYS A 112 1.80 -0.84 -2.80
CA CYS A 112 1.35 0.45 -2.35
C CYS A 112 2.27 1.53 -2.89
N VAL A 113 1.77 2.46 -3.71
CA VAL A 113 2.58 3.52 -4.31
C VAL A 113 2.05 4.89 -4.00
N ARG A 114 2.94 5.86 -3.78
CA ARG A 114 2.56 7.27 -3.68
C ARG A 114 2.59 7.94 -5.04
N VAL A 115 1.47 8.53 -5.44
CA VAL A 115 1.33 9.25 -6.70
C VAL A 115 1.08 10.71 -6.42
N TYR A 116 1.90 11.57 -7.03
CA TYR A 116 1.67 13.01 -6.98
C TYR A 116 0.65 13.40 -8.07
N GLN A 117 -0.59 13.69 -7.69
CA GLN A 117 -1.68 13.88 -8.66
C GLN A 117 -1.46 15.05 -9.62
N ASN A 118 -0.71 16.07 -9.21
CA ASN A 118 -0.40 17.21 -10.07
C ASN A 118 0.77 16.93 -11.05
N SER A 119 1.45 15.78 -10.93
CA SER A 119 2.45 15.33 -11.90
C SER A 119 1.79 14.46 -12.97
N ARG A 120 1.67 15.01 -14.18
CA ARG A 120 1.24 14.24 -15.37
C ARG A 120 2.13 13.02 -15.61
N TYR A 121 3.41 13.10 -15.24
CA TYR A 121 4.35 11.99 -15.37
C TYR A 121 4.01 10.86 -14.39
N ASP A 122 3.73 11.18 -13.13
CA ASP A 122 3.43 10.18 -12.10
C ASP A 122 2.10 9.49 -12.40
N VAL A 123 1.08 10.26 -12.81
CA VAL A 123 -0.21 9.71 -13.23
C VAL A 123 -0.05 8.76 -14.41
N LYS A 124 0.69 9.17 -15.46
CA LYS A 124 0.94 8.32 -16.63
C LYS A 124 1.73 7.05 -16.26
N SER A 125 2.75 7.16 -15.41
CA SER A 125 3.52 6.01 -14.96
C SER A 125 2.69 5.08 -14.07
N PHE A 126 1.75 5.61 -13.29
CA PHE A 126 0.82 4.80 -12.52
C PHE A 126 -0.11 4.01 -13.43
N ASP A 127 -0.63 4.63 -14.50
CA ASP A 127 -1.43 3.92 -15.50
C ASP A 127 -0.62 2.79 -16.17
N GLN A 128 0.65 3.04 -16.50
CA GLN A 128 1.55 2.01 -17.03
C GLN A 128 1.79 0.87 -16.04
N LEU A 129 2.00 1.19 -14.76
CA LEU A 129 2.15 0.20 -13.69
C LEU A 129 0.89 -0.65 -13.57
N LYS A 130 -0.29 -0.02 -13.59
CA LYS A 130 -1.58 -0.71 -13.53
C LYS A 130 -1.78 -1.66 -14.70
N GLU A 131 -1.51 -1.23 -15.94
CA GLU A 131 -1.59 -2.11 -17.11
C GLU A 131 -0.61 -3.30 -17.01
N LYS A 132 0.59 -3.07 -16.47
CA LYS A 132 1.56 -4.14 -16.23
C LYS A 132 1.05 -5.16 -15.22
N VAL A 133 0.48 -4.71 -14.10
CA VAL A 133 -0.13 -5.59 -13.09
C VAL A 133 -1.33 -6.35 -13.67
N ILE A 134 -2.16 -5.71 -14.49
CA ILE A 134 -3.24 -6.37 -15.23
C ILE A 134 -2.70 -7.49 -16.11
N SER A 135 -1.64 -7.24 -16.87
CA SER A 135 -0.98 -8.29 -17.68
C SER A 135 -0.46 -9.43 -16.82
N LEU A 136 0.28 -9.14 -15.75
CA LEU A 136 0.84 -10.15 -14.85
C LEU A 136 -0.24 -11.00 -14.18
N SER A 137 -1.38 -10.41 -13.84
CA SER A 137 -2.49 -11.15 -13.25
C SER A 137 -3.12 -12.19 -14.18
N LYS A 138 -2.88 -12.10 -15.50
CA LYS A 138 -3.25 -13.16 -16.46
C LYS A 138 -2.24 -14.31 -16.45
N ASP A 139 -0.96 -13.97 -16.31
CA ASP A 139 0.14 -14.94 -16.28
C ASP A 139 0.20 -15.69 -14.93
N ILE A 140 -0.25 -15.04 -13.85
CA ILE A 140 -0.25 -15.56 -12.47
C ILE A 140 -1.69 -15.51 -11.92
N PRO A 141 -2.59 -16.40 -12.39
CA PRO A 141 -4.04 -16.31 -12.13
C PRO A 141 -4.45 -16.67 -10.70
N ASN A 142 -3.59 -17.36 -9.94
CA ASN A 142 -3.88 -17.83 -8.58
C ASN A 142 -3.57 -16.79 -7.49
N VAL A 143 -3.11 -15.59 -7.87
CA VAL A 143 -2.75 -14.51 -6.94
C VAL A 143 -3.65 -13.31 -7.19
N ASN A 144 -4.24 -12.80 -6.11
CA ASN A 144 -4.98 -11.55 -6.13
C ASN A 144 -3.98 -10.38 -6.08
N TRP A 145 -3.92 -9.57 -7.13
CA TRP A 145 -3.05 -8.40 -7.15
C TRP A 145 -3.78 -7.20 -6.55
N ILE A 146 -3.18 -6.56 -5.55
CA ILE A 146 -3.71 -5.37 -4.88
C ILE A 146 -2.79 -4.20 -5.21
N LEU A 147 -3.25 -3.28 -6.05
CA LEU A 147 -2.55 -2.03 -6.31
C LEU A 147 -3.22 -0.93 -5.49
N TYR A 148 -2.50 -0.38 -4.52
CA TYR A 148 -3.00 0.70 -3.67
C TYR A 148 -2.28 2.01 -3.99
N ARG A 149 -3.02 3.00 -4.49
CA ARG A 149 -2.50 4.34 -4.76
C ARG A 149 -2.75 5.23 -3.55
N LEU A 150 -1.70 5.85 -3.04
CA LEU A 150 -1.78 6.96 -2.09
C LEU A 150 -1.63 8.27 -2.85
N ASP A 151 -2.63 9.14 -2.76
CA ASP A 151 -2.63 10.43 -3.43
C ASP A 151 -1.88 11.45 -2.57
N GLU A 152 -0.75 11.95 -3.08
CA GLU A 152 0.04 13.01 -2.45
C GLU A 152 -0.38 14.39 -2.97
N SER A 153 -0.68 15.30 -2.04
CA SER A 153 -1.05 16.69 -2.34
C SER A 153 0.21 17.56 -2.36
N PRO A 154 0.23 18.65 -3.16
CA PRO A 154 1.30 19.64 -3.08
C PRO A 154 1.35 20.30 -1.71
N TRP A 155 2.46 21.01 -1.48
CA TRP A 155 2.62 22.03 -0.47
C TRP A 155 1.33 22.88 -0.35
N GLY A 156 0.75 22.92 0.85
CA GLY A 156 -0.48 23.65 1.15
C GLY A 156 -0.36 24.42 2.46
N LYS A 157 -1.39 25.19 2.85
CA LYS A 157 -1.46 25.73 4.22
C LYS A 157 -1.88 24.61 5.18
N ASP A 158 -1.05 24.27 6.15
CA ASP A 158 -1.43 23.31 7.19
C ASP A 158 -2.46 23.95 8.13
N LYS A 159 -3.48 23.19 8.53
CA LYS A 159 -4.38 23.60 9.63
C LYS A 159 -3.68 23.49 10.98
N TYR A 160 -2.62 22.68 11.06
CA TYR A 160 -1.83 22.44 12.25
C TYR A 160 -0.42 22.98 12.03
N LEU A 161 -0.24 24.27 12.35
CA LEU A 161 1.02 25.00 12.19
C LEU A 161 2.08 24.46 13.16
N ILE A 162 3.08 23.73 12.65
CA ILE A 162 4.29 23.42 13.42
C ILE A 162 5.38 24.42 13.01
N THR A 163 5.58 25.46 13.82
CA THR A 163 6.66 26.43 13.62
C THR A 163 7.88 26.01 14.47
N PHE A 164 8.97 25.62 13.83
CA PHE A 164 10.22 25.28 14.55
C PHE A 164 11.01 26.52 14.99
N LYS A 165 10.69 27.69 14.41
CA LYS A 165 11.10 29.02 14.89
C LYS A 165 9.91 29.98 14.68
N PRO A 166 9.50 30.75 15.70
CA PRO A 166 8.47 31.76 15.55
C PRO A 166 9.04 32.94 14.76
N ASP A 167 9.08 32.83 13.45
CA ASP A 167 9.33 33.96 12.55
C ASP A 167 7.96 34.47 12.06
N PRO A 168 7.56 35.71 12.40
CA PRO A 168 6.30 36.31 11.96
C PRO A 168 6.19 36.50 10.45
N GLU A 169 7.32 36.50 9.73
CA GLU A 169 7.40 36.71 8.27
C GLU A 169 7.69 35.42 7.50
N ALA A 170 8.03 34.31 8.18
CA ALA A 170 8.24 33.03 7.51
C ALA A 170 6.90 32.52 6.95
N GLU A 171 6.81 32.50 5.62
CA GLU A 171 5.69 31.88 4.91
C GLU A 171 5.49 30.45 5.41
N ILE A 172 4.32 30.21 6.01
CA ILE A 172 3.98 28.90 6.57
C ILE A 172 3.62 27.97 5.41
N TYR A 173 4.62 27.24 4.93
CA TYR A 173 4.43 26.16 3.97
C TYR A 173 4.27 24.81 4.68
N ALA A 174 3.20 24.07 4.36
CA ALA A 174 3.10 22.67 4.78
C ALA A 174 3.93 21.78 3.86
N TYR A 175 4.59 20.81 4.46
CA TYR A 175 5.23 19.70 3.77
C TYR A 175 4.19 18.83 3.04
N ARG A 176 4.65 18.12 2.00
CA ARG A 176 3.87 17.10 1.27
C ARG A 176 3.13 16.16 2.24
N PHE A 177 1.87 15.85 1.93
CA PHE A 177 1.01 14.98 2.73
C PHE A 177 0.08 14.12 1.85
N ILE A 178 -0.40 13.01 2.42
CA ILE A 178 -1.36 12.11 1.77
C ILE A 178 -2.76 12.65 2.00
N PHE A 179 -3.55 12.86 0.95
CA PHE A 179 -4.91 13.43 1.08
C PHE A 179 -6.02 12.49 0.63
N GLY A 180 -5.66 11.39 -0.04
CA GLY A 180 -6.61 10.40 -0.52
C GLY A 180 -5.90 9.10 -0.89
N GLY A 181 -6.69 8.16 -1.37
CA GLY A 181 -6.19 6.93 -1.95
C GLY A 181 -7.24 6.14 -2.70
N GLU A 182 -6.76 5.19 -3.49
CA GLU A 182 -7.55 4.26 -4.29
C GLU A 182 -6.98 2.84 -4.15
N GLY A 183 -7.80 1.89 -3.72
CA GLY A 183 -7.47 0.47 -3.74
C GLY A 183 -8.06 -0.22 -4.96
N ILE A 184 -7.22 -0.94 -5.70
CA ILE A 184 -7.58 -1.67 -6.92
C ILE A 184 -7.24 -3.15 -6.75
N ILE A 185 -8.24 -4.02 -6.81
CA ILE A 185 -8.03 -5.48 -6.82
C ILE A 185 -8.13 -5.99 -8.25
N ILE A 186 -7.09 -6.69 -8.71
CA ILE A 186 -6.94 -7.19 -10.07
C ILE A 186 -6.80 -8.72 -10.03
N LYS A 187 -7.65 -9.42 -10.78
CA LYS A 187 -7.69 -10.89 -10.85
C LYS A 187 -7.89 -11.33 -12.29
N ASN A 188 -7.06 -12.24 -12.80
CA ASN A 188 -7.20 -12.79 -14.16
C ASN A 188 -7.34 -11.74 -15.28
N GLY A 189 -6.66 -10.60 -15.14
CA GLY A 189 -6.74 -9.49 -16.08
C GLY A 189 -7.94 -8.56 -15.92
N GLU A 190 -8.79 -8.78 -14.92
CA GLU A 190 -9.98 -7.97 -14.64
C GLU A 190 -9.84 -7.17 -13.35
N VAL A 191 -10.33 -5.93 -13.38
CA VAL A 191 -10.43 -5.08 -12.19
C VAL A 191 -11.74 -5.42 -11.48
N THR A 192 -11.64 -5.99 -10.27
CA THR A 192 -12.79 -6.54 -9.54
C THR A 192 -13.35 -5.60 -8.46
N LEU A 193 -12.50 -4.73 -7.90
CA LEU A 193 -12.89 -3.72 -6.92
C LEU A 193 -12.16 -2.41 -7.18
N ARG A 194 -12.89 -1.30 -7.06
CA ARG A 194 -12.34 0.05 -6.89
C ARG A 194 -13.00 0.71 -5.70
N SER A 195 -12.21 1.00 -4.67
CA SER A 195 -12.62 1.86 -3.56
C SER A 195 -11.85 3.18 -3.66
N ASN A 196 -12.57 4.29 -3.63
CA ASN A 196 -12.02 5.64 -3.71
C ASN A 196 -12.37 6.39 -2.43
N HIS A 197 -11.38 7.04 -1.83
CA HIS A 197 -11.64 7.90 -0.66
C HIS A 197 -10.79 9.17 -0.69
N ALA A 198 -11.47 10.31 -0.65
CA ALA A 198 -10.85 11.62 -0.43
C ALA A 198 -11.14 12.05 1.01
N THR A 199 -10.14 12.54 1.73
CA THR A 199 -10.27 12.84 3.16
C THR A 199 -11.12 14.07 3.49
N GLY A 200 -11.80 14.70 2.52
CA GLY A 200 -12.68 15.86 2.75
C GLY A 200 -11.99 17.09 3.35
N LEU A 201 -10.67 17.03 3.58
CA LEU A 201 -9.84 18.10 4.08
C LEU A 201 -9.62 19.12 2.94
N LYS A 202 -10.62 19.98 2.73
CA LYS A 202 -10.46 21.30 2.10
C LYS A 202 -9.93 22.31 3.09
#